data_AF-A0A6G8B0L3-F1
#
_entry.id   AF-A0A6G8B0L3-F1
#
_cell.length_a   1.000
_cell.length_b   1.000
_cell.length_c   1.000
_cell.angle_alpha   90.00
_cell.angle_beta   90.00
_cell.angle_gamma   90.00
#
_symmetry.space_group_name_H-M   'P 1'
#
loop_
_entity.id
_entity.type
_entity.pdbx_description
1 polymer ?
#
loop_
_entity_poly.entity_id
_entity_poly.type
_entity_poly.pdbx_seq_one_letter_code
_entity_poly.pdbx_strand_id
1 'polypeptide(L)'
;MKKWRQSKIHEVLPDQVSATVNRVNDLSDTVMDSALAGDFRSFLTGDRVTGFAIGVVVGNAFSSFVKDFVDLISGVLEFLGIGLRHGTWAFSVIPWANFGKSFLTMILVAGSVFLFIRILNTFVARNPTEKFGYNGNLMEVKALRKEQQQTNQLLTELISIEKQRQN
;
A
#
# COMPACT_ATOMS: atom_id res chain seq x y z
N MET A 1 24.20 -21.48 64.42
CA MET A 1 24.98 -20.43 63.71
C MET A 1 24.03 -19.58 62.88
N LYS A 2 24.33 -18.29 62.77
CA LYS A 2 23.47 -17.14 62.38
C LYS A 2 22.62 -17.32 61.11
N LYS A 3 21.29 -17.17 61.24
CA LYS A 3 20.37 -16.79 60.14
C LYS A 3 20.31 -15.27 60.07
N TRP A 4 20.93 -14.68 59.05
CA TRP A 4 20.77 -13.25 58.77
C TRP A 4 19.46 -12.99 58.02
N ARG A 5 18.78 -11.94 58.48
CA ARG A 5 17.43 -11.49 58.13
C ARG A 5 17.32 -11.13 56.66
N GLN A 6 16.25 -11.57 56.01
CA GLN A 6 15.71 -10.84 54.86
C GLN A 6 15.01 -9.59 55.37
N SER A 7 15.62 -8.42 55.15
CA SER A 7 14.90 -7.15 55.19
C SER A 7 14.17 -6.98 53.85
N LYS A 8 12.95 -7.52 53.74
CA LYS A 8 11.98 -6.97 52.79
C LYS A 8 11.55 -5.63 53.34
N ILE A 9 12.17 -4.57 52.84
CA ILE A 9 11.68 -3.21 53.02
C ILE A 9 10.38 -3.15 52.21
N HIS A 10 9.24 -3.35 52.87
CA HIS A 10 7.97 -2.82 52.39
C HIS A 10 7.96 -1.35 52.75
N GLU A 11 8.53 -0.53 51.87
CA GLU A 11 8.30 0.90 51.89
C GLU A 11 6.90 1.11 51.32
N VAL A 12 5.92 1.22 52.21
CA VAL A 12 4.55 1.63 51.88
C VAL A 12 4.67 3.07 51.41
N LEU A 13 4.70 3.27 50.09
CA LEU A 13 4.66 4.59 49.47
C LEU A 13 3.43 5.34 50.03
N PRO A 14 3.58 6.58 50.51
CA PRO A 14 2.45 7.34 51.05
C PRO A 14 1.36 7.44 49.98
N ASP A 15 0.08 7.33 50.37
CA ASP A 15 -1.08 7.18 49.47
C ASP A 15 -1.12 8.18 48.29
N GLN A 16 -0.55 9.37 48.52
CA GLN A 16 -0.38 10.43 47.52
C GLN A 16 0.52 10.04 46.34
N VAL A 17 1.58 9.27 46.59
CA VAL A 17 2.54 8.83 45.57
C VAL A 17 1.95 7.69 44.75
N SER A 18 1.24 6.76 45.39
CA SER A 18 0.52 5.67 44.72
C SER A 18 -0.57 6.19 43.77
N ALA A 19 -1.31 7.23 44.19
CA ALA A 19 -2.31 7.90 43.34
C ALA A 19 -1.68 8.65 42.16
N THR A 20 -0.47 9.19 42.34
CA THR A 20 0.27 9.90 41.28
C THR A 20 0.86 8.92 40.26
N VAL A 21 1.43 7.80 40.72
CA VAL A 21 1.95 6.74 39.85
C VAL A 21 0.84 6.12 39.00
N ASN A 22 -0.33 5.86 39.58
CA ASN A 22 -1.47 5.30 38.82
C ASN A 22 -1.99 6.28 37.75
N ARG A 23 -2.02 7.59 38.04
CA ARG A 23 -2.39 8.62 37.05
C ARG A 23 -1.37 8.72 35.91
N VAL A 24 -0.08 8.61 36.21
CA VAL A 24 0.98 8.63 35.20
C VAL A 24 0.90 7.39 34.32
N ASN A 25 0.56 6.22 34.87
CA ASN A 25 0.32 5.01 34.09
C ASN A 25 -0.92 5.14 33.18
N ASP A 26 -2.06 5.60 33.70
CA ASP A 26 -3.28 5.78 32.89
C ASP A 26 -3.11 6.81 31.76
N LEU A 27 -2.38 7.90 32.04
CA LEU A 27 -2.05 8.91 31.03
C LEU A 27 -1.03 8.39 30.03
N SER A 28 -0.04 7.62 30.47
CA SER A 28 0.91 6.95 29.60
C SER A 28 0.19 5.98 28.67
N ASP A 29 -0.72 5.15 29.19
CA ASP A 29 -1.48 4.20 28.41
C ASP A 29 -2.43 4.91 27.43
N THR A 30 -3.14 5.96 27.85
CA THR A 30 -4.05 6.72 26.96
C THR A 30 -3.30 7.48 25.86
N VAL A 31 -2.16 8.12 26.21
CA VAL A 31 -1.33 8.84 25.23
C VAL A 31 -0.65 7.86 24.29
N MET A 32 -0.16 6.74 24.79
CA MET A 32 0.48 5.69 23.99
C MET A 32 -0.54 5.03 23.05
N ASP A 33 -1.76 4.75 23.50
CA ASP A 33 -2.81 4.15 22.65
C ASP A 33 -3.28 5.11 21.55
N SER A 34 -3.40 6.41 21.85
CA SER A 34 -3.75 7.44 20.85
C SER A 34 -2.61 7.73 19.86
N ALA A 35 -1.36 7.75 20.32
CA ALA A 35 -0.18 7.94 19.48
C ALA A 35 0.05 6.73 18.57
N LEU A 36 -0.03 5.51 19.11
CA LEU A 36 0.07 4.28 18.34
C LEU A 36 -1.06 4.17 17.31
N ALA A 37 -2.29 4.55 17.64
CA ALA A 37 -3.39 4.58 16.68
C ALA A 37 -3.15 5.59 15.55
N GLY A 38 -2.58 6.77 15.86
CA GLY A 38 -2.20 7.79 14.88
C GLY A 38 -1.06 7.34 13.95
N ASP A 39 -0.03 6.73 14.53
CA ASP A 39 1.14 6.22 13.80
C ASP A 39 0.77 5.00 12.95
N PHE A 40 -0.06 4.10 13.48
CA PHE A 40 -0.57 2.95 12.73
C PHE A 40 -1.45 3.39 11.56
N ARG A 41 -2.33 4.38 11.77
CA ARG A 41 -3.12 4.97 10.69
C ARG A 41 -2.21 5.55 9.60
N SER A 42 -1.20 6.33 9.98
CA SER A 42 -0.23 6.95 9.06
C SER A 42 0.58 5.90 8.28
N PHE A 43 0.99 4.82 8.96
CA PHE A 43 1.68 3.68 8.34
C PHE A 43 0.81 2.98 7.31
N LEU A 44 -0.45 2.66 7.65
CA LEU A 44 -1.38 2.01 6.72
C LEU A 44 -1.71 2.90 5.53
N THR A 45 -1.96 4.19 5.75
CA THR A 45 -2.27 5.14 4.66
C THR A 45 -1.07 5.48 3.79
N GLY A 46 0.13 5.03 4.16
CA GLY A 46 1.32 5.17 3.34
C GLY A 46 1.17 4.47 1.98
N ASP A 47 1.54 5.19 0.91
CA ASP A 47 1.48 4.71 -0.47
C ASP A 47 2.22 3.37 -0.68
N ARG A 48 3.33 3.17 0.04
CA ARG A 48 4.13 1.94 -0.01
C ARG A 48 3.38 0.72 0.55
N VAL A 49 2.71 0.87 1.68
CA VAL A 49 2.04 -0.25 2.38
C VAL A 49 0.70 -0.57 1.74
N THR A 50 -0.13 0.45 1.52
CA THR A 50 -1.43 0.23 0.84
C THR A 50 -1.22 -0.22 -0.60
N GLY A 51 -0.26 0.36 -1.33
CA GLY A 51 0.10 -0.10 -2.68
C GLY A 51 0.56 -1.57 -2.71
N PHE A 52 1.37 -1.98 -1.73
CA PHE A 52 1.76 -3.38 -1.56
C PHE A 52 0.56 -4.30 -1.28
N ALA A 53 -0.31 -3.93 -0.34
CA ALA A 53 -1.49 -4.70 0.02
C ALA A 53 -2.44 -4.88 -1.18
N ILE A 54 -2.69 -3.79 -1.92
CA ILE A 54 -3.49 -3.83 -3.15
C ILE A 54 -2.81 -4.74 -4.18
N GLY A 55 -1.50 -4.62 -4.35
CA GLY A 55 -0.73 -5.46 -5.28
C GLY A 55 -0.86 -6.96 -4.97
N VAL A 56 -0.80 -7.35 -3.70
CA VAL A 56 -0.98 -8.75 -3.27
C VAL A 56 -2.40 -9.25 -3.57
N VAL A 57 -3.42 -8.46 -3.25
CA VAL A 57 -4.84 -8.84 -3.43
C VAL A 57 -5.18 -8.96 -4.92
N VAL A 58 -4.81 -7.97 -5.73
CA VAL A 58 -5.03 -7.98 -7.18
C VAL A 58 -4.19 -9.08 -7.84
N GLY A 59 -2.93 -9.25 -7.41
CA GLY A 59 -2.04 -10.29 -7.92
C GLY A 59 -2.56 -11.71 -7.71
N ASN A 60 -3.19 -11.98 -6.57
CA ASN A 60 -3.82 -13.27 -6.28
C ASN A 60 -5.01 -13.55 -7.22
N ALA A 61 -5.91 -12.57 -7.37
CA ALA A 61 -7.05 -12.69 -8.27
C ALA A 61 -6.60 -12.83 -9.74
N PHE A 62 -5.60 -12.06 -10.15
CA PHE A 62 -5.02 -12.14 -11.49
C PHE A 62 -4.35 -13.49 -11.75
N SER A 63 -3.60 -14.04 -10.79
CA SER A 63 -2.99 -15.36 -10.91
C SER A 63 -4.04 -16.46 -11.12
N SER A 64 -5.16 -16.39 -10.40
CA SER A 64 -6.26 -17.35 -10.57
C SER A 64 -6.91 -17.24 -11.96
N PHE A 65 -7.11 -16.02 -12.46
CA PHE A 65 -7.57 -15.79 -13.83
C PHE A 65 -6.61 -16.36 -14.87
N VAL A 66 -5.30 -16.13 -14.73
CA VAL A 66 -4.29 -16.64 -15.65
C VAL A 66 -4.27 -18.17 -15.66
N LYS A 67 -4.42 -18.82 -14.50
CA LYS A 67 -4.50 -20.29 -14.42
C LYS A 67 -5.69 -20.83 -15.20
N ASP A 68 -6.88 -20.30 -14.95
CA ASP A 68 -8.09 -20.74 -15.66
C ASP A 68 -8.02 -20.45 -17.16
N PHE A 69 -7.32 -19.37 -17.55
CA PHE A 69 -7.05 -19.07 -18.95
C PHE A 69 -6.11 -20.11 -19.58
N VAL A 70 -5.05 -20.49 -18.88
CA VAL A 70 -4.13 -21.55 -19.34
C VAL A 70 -4.86 -22.90 -19.44
N ASP A 71 -5.72 -23.22 -18.47
CA ASP A 71 -6.52 -24.44 -18.49
C ASP A 71 -7.52 -24.44 -19.65
N LEU A 72 -8.10 -23.27 -19.96
CA LEU A 72 -8.97 -23.11 -21.10
C LEU A 72 -8.24 -23.38 -22.42
N ILE A 73 -7.06 -22.79 -22.61
CA ILE A 73 -6.23 -23.01 -23.81
C ILE A 73 -5.80 -24.47 -23.90
N SER A 74 -5.38 -25.08 -22.77
CA SER A 74 -5.01 -26.49 -22.71
C SER A 74 -6.19 -27.40 -23.12
N GLY A 75 -7.40 -27.14 -22.60
CA GLY A 75 -8.60 -27.89 -22.98
C GLY A 75 -8.96 -27.75 -24.47
N VAL A 76 -8.73 -26.59 -25.07
CA VAL A 76 -8.92 -26.38 -26.53
C VAL A 76 -7.88 -27.15 -27.34
N LEU A 77 -6.62 -27.16 -26.91
CA LEU A 77 -5.54 -27.91 -27.58
C LEU A 77 -5.76 -29.42 -27.48
N GLU A 78 -6.18 -29.91 -26.31
CA GLU A 78 -6.55 -31.32 -26.11
C GLU A 78 -7.74 -31.71 -26.99
N PHE A 79 -8.77 -30.88 -27.06
CA PHE A 79 -9.92 -31.10 -27.95
C PHE A 79 -9.48 -31.25 -29.42
N LEU A 80 -8.59 -30.39 -29.89
CA LEU A 80 -8.06 -30.44 -31.25
C LEU A 80 -7.17 -31.69 -31.48
N GLY A 81 -6.37 -32.08 -30.48
CA GLY A 81 -5.49 -33.25 -30.54
C GLY A 81 -6.22 -34.60 -30.48
N ILE A 82 -7.30 -34.70 -29.70
CA ILE A 82 -8.14 -35.91 -29.59
C ILE A 82 -9.02 -36.06 -30.84
N GLY A 83 -9.54 -34.95 -31.38
CA GLY A 83 -10.31 -34.93 -32.63
C GLY A 83 -9.55 -35.50 -33.84
N LEU A 84 -8.22 -35.37 -33.85
CA LEU A 84 -7.36 -35.94 -34.90
C LEU A 84 -7.04 -37.43 -34.71
N ARG A 85 -7.18 -38.00 -33.50
CA ARG A 85 -6.74 -39.39 -33.18
C ARG A 85 -7.86 -40.40 -32.99
N HIS A 86 -9.04 -40.02 -32.51
CA HIS A 86 -10.04 -41.01 -32.06
C HIS A 86 -11.49 -40.81 -32.52
N GLY A 87 -11.79 -39.81 -33.36
CA GLY A 87 -13.12 -39.65 -33.98
C GLY A 87 -14.32 -39.49 -33.01
N THR A 88 -14.06 -39.44 -31.70
CA THR A 88 -15.07 -39.32 -30.65
C THR A 88 -15.04 -37.90 -30.11
N TRP A 89 -16.08 -37.15 -30.42
CA TRP A 89 -16.23 -35.74 -30.09
C TRP A 89 -16.78 -35.60 -28.67
N ALA A 90 -15.92 -35.71 -27.67
CA ALA A 90 -16.29 -35.39 -26.30
C ALA A 90 -16.21 -33.88 -26.08
N PHE A 91 -17.35 -33.18 -26.21
CA PHE A 91 -17.49 -31.74 -25.91
C PHE A 91 -17.27 -31.37 -24.42
N SER A 92 -17.04 -32.36 -23.55
CA SER A 92 -16.93 -32.19 -22.10
C SER A 92 -15.54 -31.74 -21.61
N VAL A 93 -14.57 -31.54 -22.50
CA VAL A 93 -13.16 -31.29 -22.12
C VAL A 93 -12.84 -29.79 -21.91
N ILE A 94 -13.64 -28.87 -22.44
CA ILE A 94 -13.29 -27.43 -22.43
C ILE A 94 -13.87 -26.75 -21.17
N PRO A 95 -13.03 -26.26 -20.22
CA PRO A 95 -13.48 -25.72 -18.93
C PRO A 95 -13.98 -24.26 -19.01
N TRP A 96 -14.94 -23.98 -19.90
CA TRP A 96 -15.45 -22.62 -20.16
C TRP A 96 -16.08 -21.95 -18.92
N ALA A 97 -16.75 -22.74 -18.09
CA ALA A 97 -17.43 -22.26 -16.89
C ALA A 97 -16.46 -21.75 -15.80
N ASN A 98 -15.26 -22.33 -15.71
CA ASN A 98 -14.27 -21.95 -14.71
C ASN A 98 -13.61 -20.63 -15.09
N PHE A 99 -13.20 -20.49 -16.35
CA PHE A 99 -12.67 -19.24 -16.90
C PHE A 99 -13.64 -18.07 -16.72
N GLY A 100 -14.93 -18.26 -17.01
CA GLY A 100 -15.93 -17.21 -16.80
C GLY A 100 -16.05 -16.75 -15.33
N LYS A 101 -15.94 -17.69 -14.39
CA LYS A 101 -15.99 -17.40 -12.95
C LYS A 101 -14.76 -16.62 -12.48
N SER A 102 -13.55 -17.01 -12.86
CA SER A 102 -12.36 -16.26 -12.45
C SER A 102 -12.26 -14.91 -13.14
N PHE A 103 -12.70 -14.80 -14.41
CA PHE A 103 -12.78 -13.52 -15.08
C PHE A 103 -13.73 -12.55 -14.36
N LEU A 104 -14.93 -13.00 -14.00
CA LEU A 104 -15.87 -12.19 -13.23
C LEU A 104 -15.31 -11.84 -11.85
N THR A 105 -14.65 -12.78 -11.19
CA THR A 105 -14.00 -12.58 -9.89
C THR A 105 -12.91 -11.52 -9.99
N MET A 106 -12.09 -11.56 -11.04
CA MET A 106 -11.03 -10.57 -11.29
C MET A 106 -11.62 -9.16 -11.44
N ILE A 107 -12.69 -9.00 -12.22
CA ILE A 107 -13.38 -7.72 -12.39
C ILE A 107 -13.99 -7.24 -11.07
N LEU A 108 -14.60 -8.14 -10.28
CA LEU A 108 -15.15 -7.81 -8.97
C LEU A 108 -14.08 -7.35 -8.00
N VAL A 109 -12.94 -8.06 -7.93
CA VAL A 109 -11.81 -7.68 -7.07
C VAL A 109 -11.24 -6.32 -7.50
N ALA A 110 -11.04 -6.10 -8.81
CA ALA A 110 -10.58 -4.82 -9.33
C ALA A 110 -11.56 -3.68 -9.02
N GLY A 111 -12.86 -3.91 -9.19
CA GLY A 111 -13.91 -2.94 -8.83
C GLY A 111 -13.96 -2.65 -7.32
N SER A 112 -13.80 -3.67 -6.49
CA SER A 112 -13.74 -3.54 -5.03
C SER A 112 -12.53 -2.72 -4.59
N VAL A 113 -11.35 -2.99 -5.16
CA VAL A 113 -10.12 -2.23 -4.89
C VAL A 113 -10.26 -0.78 -5.35
N PHE A 114 -10.81 -0.55 -6.53
CA PHE A 114 -11.04 0.80 -7.04
C PHE A 114 -11.97 1.60 -6.11
N LEU A 115 -13.08 1.00 -5.69
CA LEU A 115 -14.01 1.63 -4.75
C LEU A 115 -13.33 1.88 -3.39
N PHE A 116 -12.53 0.93 -2.91
CA PHE A 116 -11.76 1.06 -1.68
C PHE A 116 -10.77 2.25 -1.73
N ILE A 117 -10.00 2.40 -2.81
CA ILE A 117 -9.09 3.54 -3.01
C ILE A 117 -9.88 4.86 -3.02
N ARG A 118 -11.04 4.87 -3.69
CA ARG A 118 -11.90 6.07 -3.74
C ARG A 118 -12.43 6.46 -2.37
N ILE A 119 -12.82 5.47 -1.55
CA ILE A 119 -13.26 5.69 -0.16
C ILE A 119 -12.09 6.20 0.68
N LEU A 120 -10.91 5.58 0.59
CA LEU A 120 -9.72 6.04 1.31
C LEU A 120 -9.35 7.48 0.95
N ASN A 121 -9.33 7.82 -0.34
CA ASN A 121 -9.06 9.19 -0.78
C ASN A 121 -10.11 10.20 -0.31
N THR A 122 -11.37 9.77 -0.13
CA THR A 122 -12.45 10.66 0.33
C THR A 122 -12.45 10.82 1.86
N PHE A 123 -12.09 9.78 2.62
CA PHE A 123 -12.17 9.76 4.08
C PHE A 123 -10.87 10.19 4.77
N VAL A 124 -9.71 9.95 4.15
CA VAL A 124 -8.39 10.26 4.70
C VAL A 124 -7.87 11.61 4.19
N ALA A 125 -8.06 11.94 2.91
CA ALA A 125 -7.47 13.15 2.34
C ALA A 125 -8.33 14.40 2.59
N ARG A 126 -8.30 14.93 3.82
CA ARG A 126 -8.72 16.32 4.09
C ARG A 126 -7.68 17.34 3.62
N ASN A 127 -6.41 16.95 3.50
CA ASN A 127 -5.30 17.80 3.03
C ASN A 127 -4.75 17.34 1.66
N PRO A 128 -4.34 18.27 0.78
CA PRO A 128 -3.79 17.94 -0.54
C PRO A 128 -2.45 17.18 -0.50
N THR A 129 -1.76 17.19 0.64
CA THR A 129 -0.49 16.48 0.91
C THR A 129 -0.68 15.02 1.33
N GLU A 130 -1.91 14.58 1.57
CA GLU A 130 -2.25 13.22 2.04
C GLU A 130 -3.08 12.44 1.01
N LYS A 131 -3.28 12.99 -0.19
CA LYS A 131 -3.98 12.30 -1.26
C LYS A 131 -3.21 11.05 -1.68
N PHE A 132 -3.91 9.95 -1.87
CA PHE A 132 -3.33 8.73 -2.45
C PHE A 132 -2.64 9.06 -3.79
N GLY A 133 -1.37 8.72 -3.92
CA GLY A 133 -0.50 9.12 -5.04
C GLY A 133 0.29 10.43 -4.85
N TYR A 134 0.14 11.14 -3.72
CA TYR A 134 1.00 12.27 -3.36
C TYR A 134 2.39 11.74 -2.99
N ASN A 135 3.33 11.90 -3.92
CA ASN A 135 4.73 11.59 -3.69
C ASN A 135 5.48 12.90 -3.43
N GLY A 136 5.79 13.19 -2.16
CA GLY A 136 6.55 14.39 -1.77
C GLY A 136 7.84 14.54 -2.57
N ASN A 137 8.59 13.44 -2.73
CA ASN A 137 9.83 13.40 -3.52
C ASN A 137 9.63 13.79 -5.00
N LEU A 138 8.49 13.42 -5.61
CA LEU A 138 8.21 13.75 -7.01
C LEU A 138 7.90 15.25 -7.19
N MET A 139 7.23 15.87 -6.20
CA MET A 139 6.97 17.30 -6.21
C MET A 139 8.25 18.12 -5.99
N GLU A 140 9.11 17.65 -5.09
CA GLU A 140 10.43 18.23 -4.86
C GLU A 140 11.30 18.15 -6.13
N VAL A 141 11.36 16.99 -6.79
CA VAL A 141 12.08 16.84 -8.07
C VAL A 141 11.51 17.74 -9.16
N LYS A 142 10.17 17.90 -9.23
CA LYS A 142 9.54 18.83 -10.18
C LYS A 142 9.87 20.29 -9.85
N ALA A 143 9.94 20.66 -8.57
CA ALA A 143 10.33 22.00 -8.15
C ALA A 143 11.79 22.28 -8.51
N LEU A 144 12.71 21.36 -8.17
CA LEU A 144 14.13 21.46 -8.49
C LEU A 144 14.38 21.53 -10.01
N ARG A 145 13.65 20.76 -10.81
CA ARG A 145 13.71 20.83 -12.28
C ARG A 145 13.29 22.19 -12.82
N LYS A 146 12.26 22.81 -12.24
CA LYS A 146 11.80 24.15 -12.62
C LYS A 146 12.85 25.21 -12.25
N GLU A 147 13.46 25.11 -11.07
CA GLU A 147 14.55 26.02 -10.68
C GLU A 147 15.75 25.88 -11.61
N GLN A 148 16.18 24.65 -11.92
CA GLN A 148 17.24 24.41 -12.90
C GLN A 148 16.89 24.95 -14.29
N GLN A 149 15.65 24.79 -14.75
CA GLN A 149 15.21 25.36 -16.03
C GLN A 149 15.25 26.89 -16.00
N GLN A 150 14.84 27.53 -14.91
CA GLN A 150 14.95 28.98 -14.75
C GLN A 150 16.41 29.43 -14.78
N THR A 151 17.31 28.76 -14.05
CA THR A 151 18.74 29.06 -14.09
C THR A 151 19.31 28.92 -15.51
N ASN A 152 18.97 27.84 -16.21
CA ASN A 152 19.44 27.62 -17.58
C ASN A 152 18.88 28.66 -18.57
N GLN A 153 17.63 29.10 -18.38
CA GLN A 153 17.01 30.18 -19.17
C GLN A 153 17.72 31.52 -18.94
N LEU A 154 17.98 31.88 -17.68
CA LEU A 154 18.70 33.11 -17.34
C LEU A 154 20.13 33.10 -17.91
N LEU A 155 20.84 31.98 -17.86
CA LEU A 155 22.17 31.86 -18.48
C LEU A 155 22.12 32.08 -19.99
N THR A 156 21.10 31.52 -20.66
CA THR A 156 20.91 31.69 -22.10
C THR A 156 20.60 33.16 -22.44
N GLU A 157 19.77 33.80 -21.61
CA GLU A 157 19.45 35.23 -21.73
C GLU A 157 20.71 36.10 -21.58
N LEU A 158 21.53 35.86 -20.54
CA LEU A 158 22.79 36.58 -20.32
C LEU A 158 23.76 36.42 -21.50
N ILE A 159 23.95 35.20 -22.00
CA ILE A 159 24.80 34.93 -23.17
C ILE A 159 24.27 35.69 -24.41
N SER A 160 22.95 35.74 -24.58
CA SER A 160 22.35 36.45 -25.71
C SER A 160 22.55 37.97 -25.64
N ILE A 161 22.49 38.54 -24.43
CA ILE A 161 22.75 39.97 -24.17
C ILE A 161 24.23 40.30 -24.41
N GLU A 162 25.16 39.45 -23.95
CA GLU A 162 26.59 39.65 -24.22
C GLU A 162 26.91 39.62 -25.71
N LYS A 163 26.30 38.70 -26.46
CA LYS A 163 26.45 38.61 -27.92
C LYS A 163 25.89 39.85 -28.63
N GLN A 164 24.77 40.41 -28.15
CA GLN A 164 24.24 41.68 -28.65
C GLN A 164 25.15 42.88 -28.34
N ARG A 165 25.87 42.86 -27.21
CA ARG A 165 26.84 43.92 -26.86
C ARG A 165 28.14 43.88 -27.67
N GLN A 166 28.51 42.73 -28.24
CA GLN A 166 29.74 42.56 -29.03
C GLN A 166 29.58 42.83 -30.52
N ASN A 167 28.35 43.06 -31.00
CA ASN A 167 28.03 43.53 -32.35
C ASN A 167 27.71 45.04 -32.33
#